data_AF-A0A661QQ12-F1
#
_entry.id   AF-A0A661QQ12-F1
#
_cell.length_a   1.000
_cell.length_b   1.000
_cell.length_c   1.000
_cell.angle_alpha   90.00
_cell.angle_beta   90.00
_cell.angle_gamma   90.00
#
_symmetry.space_group_name_H-M   'P 1'
#
loop_
_entity.id
_entity.type
_entity.pdbx_description
1 polymer ?
#
loop_
_entity_poly.entity_id
_entity_poly.type
_entity_poly.pdbx_seq_one_letter_code
_entity_poly.pdbx_strand_id
1 'polypeptide(L)'
;MRSTVMILLLSFLWSGLFLCLGIFGGWITLSVSSEWLIHPVAALYRHLRLSMVPFGCLFVLYFFLVHKIRISLKNPETELSELTYYDRLLNTTISMFFGVGVIWTAVGMETALMQALDGINQGQEAIAELSAFGLLERLVNGGLLLALSTTIFGGVCGYMFRLLKVVFLGKNWDRFILQEARTHGPISTA
;
A
#
# COMPACT_ATOMS: atom_id res chain seq x y z
N MET A 1 18.00 -20.03 -6.23
CA MET A 1 17.96 -18.76 -5.46
C MET A 1 18.54 -17.58 -6.22
N ARG A 2 19.68 -17.72 -6.92
CA ARG A 2 20.31 -16.64 -7.70
C ARG A 2 19.40 -15.99 -8.76
N SER A 3 18.65 -16.77 -9.54
CA SER A 3 17.86 -16.23 -10.66
C SER A 3 16.70 -15.31 -10.22
N THR A 4 15.95 -15.67 -9.18
CA THR A 4 14.83 -14.83 -8.69
C THR A 4 15.32 -13.52 -8.07
N VAL A 5 16.45 -13.55 -7.36
CA VAL A 5 17.08 -12.34 -6.81
C VAL A 5 17.63 -11.46 -7.92
N MET A 6 18.20 -12.06 -8.98
CA MET A 6 18.71 -11.35 -10.15
C MET A 6 17.61 -10.64 -10.93
N ILE A 7 16.44 -11.27 -11.11
CA ILE A 7 15.28 -10.65 -11.77
C ILE A 7 14.74 -9.46 -10.94
N LEU A 8 14.67 -9.61 -9.62
CA LEU A 8 14.24 -8.53 -8.72
C LEU A 8 15.22 -7.34 -8.76
N LEU A 9 16.53 -7.63 -8.73
CA LEU A 9 17.58 -6.62 -8.88
C LEU A 9 17.49 -5.92 -10.24
N LEU A 10 17.28 -6.68 -11.32
CA LEU A 10 17.17 -6.14 -12.67
C LEU A 10 15.93 -5.26 -12.83
N SER A 11 14.78 -5.65 -12.26
CA SER A 11 13.57 -4.82 -12.24
C SER A 11 13.75 -3.53 -11.43
N PHE A 12 14.46 -3.60 -10.30
CA PHE A 12 14.77 -2.42 -9.48
C PHE A 12 15.73 -1.49 -10.22
N LEU A 13 16.70 -2.06 -10.95
CA LEU A 13 17.67 -1.32 -11.75
C LEU A 13 17.01 -0.64 -12.95
N TRP A 14 16.08 -1.32 -13.64
CA TRP A 14 15.30 -0.74 -14.74
C TRP A 14 14.36 0.36 -14.25
N SER A 15 13.68 0.17 -13.11
CA SER A 15 12.88 1.24 -12.51
C SER A 15 13.72 2.44 -12.11
N GLY A 16 14.89 2.21 -11.49
CA GLY A 16 15.84 3.27 -11.14
C GLY A 16 16.38 4.01 -12.37
N LEU A 17 16.69 3.29 -13.46
CA LEU A 17 17.15 3.88 -14.71
C LEU A 17 16.07 4.77 -15.35
N PHE A 18 14.83 4.30 -15.42
CA PHE A 18 13.70 5.07 -15.94
C PHE A 18 13.42 6.32 -15.11
N LEU A 19 13.50 6.20 -13.79
CA LEU A 19 13.29 7.31 -12.86
C LEU A 19 14.43 8.34 -13.01
N CYS A 20 15.68 7.89 -13.17
CA CYS A 20 16.84 8.75 -13.42
C CYS A 20 16.76 9.47 -14.77
N LEU A 21 16.33 8.76 -15.83
CA LEU A 21 16.05 9.34 -17.15
C LEU A 21 14.95 10.40 -17.10
N GLY A 22 13.89 10.16 -16.31
CA GLY A 22 12.80 11.13 -16.12
C GLY A 22 13.22 12.39 -15.34
N ILE A 23 14.14 12.25 -14.38
CA ILE A 23 14.70 13.40 -13.64
C ILE A 23 15.65 14.20 -14.54
N PHE A 24 16.59 13.55 -15.23
CA PHE A 24 17.54 14.23 -16.14
C PHE A 24 16.86 14.84 -17.37
N GLY A 25 15.75 14.25 -17.82
CA GLY A 25 14.93 14.82 -18.90
C GLY A 25 14.10 16.04 -18.49
N GLY A 26 14.08 16.41 -17.19
CA GLY A 26 13.29 17.51 -16.67
C GLY A 26 11.78 17.23 -16.61
N TRP A 27 11.36 15.98 -16.84
CA TRP A 27 9.95 15.56 -16.84
C TRP A 27 9.46 15.25 -15.42
N ILE A 28 10.38 14.95 -14.50
CA ILE A 28 10.09 14.61 -13.10
C ILE A 28 10.93 15.50 -12.19
N THR A 29 10.29 16.46 -11.52
CA THR A 29 10.92 17.23 -10.45
C THR A 29 10.69 16.50 -9.13
N LEU A 30 11.72 15.82 -8.63
CA LEU A 30 11.70 15.27 -7.26
C LEU A 30 11.91 16.41 -6.27
N SER A 31 10.82 17.04 -5.86
CA SER A 31 10.81 17.89 -4.67
C SER A 31 10.81 16.99 -3.43
N VAL A 32 11.99 16.50 -3.05
CA VAL A 32 12.16 15.75 -1.79
C VAL A 32 12.15 16.78 -0.67
N SER A 33 11.03 16.87 0.06
CA SER A 33 10.95 17.74 1.22
C SER A 33 11.92 17.25 2.31
N SER A 34 12.74 18.17 2.83
CA SER A 34 13.82 17.91 3.79
C SER A 34 13.38 17.23 5.08
N GLU A 35 12.07 17.27 5.40
CA GLU A 35 11.49 16.61 6.58
C GLU A 35 11.42 15.08 6.47
N TRP A 36 11.33 14.52 5.26
CA TRP A 36 11.21 13.07 5.05
C TRP A 36 12.51 12.31 5.37
N LEU A 37 13.67 12.96 5.15
CA LEU A 37 14.99 12.39 5.36
C LEU A 37 15.39 12.28 6.84
N ILE A 38 14.81 13.12 7.71
CA ILE A 38 15.23 13.23 9.11
C ILE A 38 14.24 12.51 10.05
N HIS A 39 12.93 12.61 9.80
CA HIS A 39 11.90 11.93 10.61
C HIS A 39 10.74 11.41 9.75
N PRO A 40 10.92 10.29 9.03
CA PRO A 40 9.86 9.69 8.23
C PRO A 40 8.63 9.35 9.08
N VAL A 41 8.82 9.00 10.35
CA VAL A 41 7.75 8.70 11.32
C VAL A 41 6.96 9.95 11.70
N ALA A 42 7.60 11.11 11.86
CA ALA A 42 6.91 12.35 12.24
C ALA A 42 6.12 12.97 11.08
N ALA A 43 6.65 12.87 9.86
CA ALA A 43 5.93 13.26 8.64
C ALA A 43 4.72 12.34 8.39
N LEU A 44 4.88 11.03 8.63
CA LEU A 44 3.76 10.08 8.62
C LEU A 44 2.72 10.45 9.68
N TYR A 45 3.14 10.78 10.91
CA TYR A 45 2.24 11.13 12.01
C TYR A 45 1.45 12.41 11.76
N ARG A 46 2.11 13.43 11.21
CA ARG A 46 1.51 14.73 10.90
C ARG A 46 0.51 14.62 9.74
N HIS A 47 0.74 13.71 8.79
CA HIS A 47 -0.13 13.50 7.63
C HIS A 47 -1.09 12.30 7.72
N LEU A 48 -1.01 11.38 8.69
CA LEU A 48 -1.95 10.23 8.72
C LEU A 48 -3.09 10.34 9.73
N ARG A 49 -3.01 11.20 10.77
CA ARG A 49 -4.02 11.32 11.86
C ARG A 49 -4.76 9.99 12.13
N LEU A 50 -6.09 9.94 11.96
CA LEU A 50 -6.94 8.77 12.27
C LEU A 50 -6.81 7.60 11.26
N SER A 51 -6.23 7.82 10.08
CA SER A 51 -5.99 6.81 9.05
C SER A 51 -4.95 5.76 9.48
N MET A 52 -4.11 6.11 10.45
CA MET A 52 -3.10 5.20 10.98
C MET A 52 -3.70 3.96 11.66
N VAL A 53 -4.92 4.07 12.21
CA VAL A 53 -5.60 2.97 12.90
C VAL A 53 -5.97 1.83 11.94
N PRO A 54 -6.72 2.07 10.83
CA PRO A 54 -7.03 1.00 9.88
C PRO A 54 -5.78 0.44 9.19
N PHE A 55 -4.81 1.29 8.83
CA PHE A 55 -3.55 0.81 8.24
C PHE A 55 -2.73 -0.04 9.23
N GLY A 56 -2.64 0.38 10.50
CA GLY A 56 -1.97 -0.38 11.55
C GLY A 56 -2.64 -1.72 11.84
N CYS A 57 -3.97 -1.74 11.88
CA CYS A 57 -4.74 -2.97 12.05
C CYS A 57 -4.50 -3.95 10.89
N LEU A 58 -4.59 -3.48 9.64
CA LEU A 58 -4.29 -4.28 8.46
C LEU A 58 -2.85 -4.77 8.43
N PHE A 59 -1.90 -3.97 8.94
CA PHE A 59 -0.50 -4.34 9.02
C PHE A 59 -0.29 -5.48 10.02
N VAL A 60 -0.82 -5.36 11.24
CA VAL A 60 -0.76 -6.43 12.24
C VAL A 60 -1.42 -7.71 11.70
N LEU A 61 -2.58 -7.57 11.05
CA LEU A 61 -3.29 -8.69 10.43
C LEU A 61 -2.43 -9.36 9.34
N TYR A 62 -1.79 -8.58 8.47
CA TYR A 62 -0.90 -9.11 7.43
C TYR A 62 0.24 -9.95 8.03
N PHE A 63 0.94 -9.44 9.03
CA PHE A 63 2.04 -10.18 9.67
C PHE A 63 1.54 -11.43 10.39
N PHE A 64 0.39 -11.34 11.06
CA PHE A 64 -0.25 -12.48 11.70
C PHE A 64 -0.58 -13.59 10.67
N LEU A 65 -1.18 -13.24 9.53
CA LEU A 65 -1.49 -14.22 8.48
C LEU A 65 -0.24 -14.84 7.85
N VAL A 66 0.77 -14.03 7.52
CA VAL A 66 2.02 -14.56 6.95
C VAL A 66 2.70 -15.51 7.93
N HIS A 67 2.71 -15.17 9.23
CA HIS A 67 3.26 -16.03 10.26
C HIS A 67 2.47 -17.33 10.39
N LYS A 68 1.13 -17.25 10.41
CA LYS A 68 0.24 -18.41 10.48
C LYS A 68 0.44 -19.36 9.30
N ILE A 69 0.43 -18.84 8.06
CA ILE A 69 0.67 -19.62 6.84
C ILE A 69 2.04 -20.30 6.89
N ARG A 70 3.09 -19.61 7.37
CA ARG A 70 4.43 -20.20 7.51
C ARG A 70 4.49 -21.33 8.53
N ILE A 71 3.72 -21.25 9.62
CA ILE A 71 3.63 -22.32 10.62
C ILE A 71 2.87 -23.51 10.01
N SER A 72 1.72 -23.26 9.39
CA SER A 72 0.92 -24.29 8.72
C SER A 72 1.72 -25.02 7.64
N LEU A 73 2.53 -24.32 6.83
CA LEU A 73 3.41 -24.94 5.83
C LEU A 73 4.50 -25.86 6.40
N LYS A 74 4.81 -25.77 7.71
CA LYS A 74 5.77 -26.67 8.37
C LYS A 74 5.11 -27.92 8.94
N ASN A 75 3.80 -27.89 9.14
CA ASN A 75 3.06 -28.99 9.74
C ASN A 75 2.56 -29.93 8.63
N PRO A 76 3.02 -31.20 8.61
CA PRO A 76 2.69 -32.15 7.54
C PRO A 76 1.22 -32.58 7.50
N GLU A 77 0.44 -32.32 8.56
CA GLU A 77 -1.00 -32.65 8.64
C GLU A 77 -1.93 -31.48 8.26
N THR A 78 -1.38 -30.37 7.76
CA THR A 78 -2.21 -29.21 7.39
C THR A 78 -3.02 -29.53 6.14
N GLU A 79 -4.34 -29.36 6.18
CA GLU A 79 -5.17 -29.50 4.98
C GLU A 79 -4.94 -28.37 3.97
N LEU A 80 -4.93 -28.71 2.68
CA LEU A 80 -4.85 -27.73 1.59
C LEU A 80 -6.00 -26.69 1.64
N SER A 81 -7.16 -27.10 2.15
CA SER A 81 -8.35 -26.27 2.34
C SER A 81 -8.07 -25.07 3.28
N GLU A 82 -7.46 -25.34 4.44
CA GLU A 82 -7.14 -24.35 5.47
C GLU A 82 -6.05 -23.38 4.97
N LEU A 83 -5.05 -23.94 4.29
CA LEU A 83 -3.96 -23.17 3.71
C LEU A 83 -4.48 -22.21 2.62
N THR A 84 -5.39 -22.69 1.75
CA THR A 84 -6.06 -21.88 0.71
C THR A 84 -6.93 -20.78 1.31
N TYR A 85 -7.60 -21.05 2.43
CA TYR A 85 -8.39 -20.06 3.15
C TYR A 85 -7.52 -18.89 3.64
N TYR A 86 -6.38 -19.17 4.29
CA TYR A 86 -5.49 -18.10 4.73
C TYR A 86 -4.82 -17.36 3.56
N ASP A 87 -4.52 -18.04 2.46
CA ASP A 87 -3.98 -17.37 1.27
C ASP A 87 -4.97 -16.34 0.69
N ARG A 88 -6.25 -16.73 0.61
CA ARG A 88 -7.35 -15.83 0.21
C ARG A 88 -7.49 -14.67 1.19
N LEU A 89 -7.49 -14.95 2.49
CA LEU A 89 -7.62 -13.91 3.51
C LEU A 89 -6.43 -12.93 3.49
N LEU A 90 -5.22 -13.42 3.20
CA LEU A 90 -4.02 -12.60 3.01
C LEU A 90 -4.15 -11.71 1.78
N ASN A 91 -4.61 -12.26 0.64
CA ASN A 91 -4.87 -11.47 -0.57
C ASN A 91 -5.92 -10.39 -0.34
N THR A 92 -7.02 -10.72 0.35
CA THR A 92 -8.06 -9.75 0.71
C THR A 92 -7.49 -8.65 1.62
N THR A 93 -6.68 -9.02 2.62
CA THR A 93 -6.01 -8.05 3.50
C THR A 93 -5.11 -7.10 2.72
N ILE A 94 -4.33 -7.60 1.76
CA ILE A 94 -3.49 -6.78 0.87
C ILE A 94 -4.36 -5.83 0.03
N SER A 95 -5.47 -6.30 -0.53
CA SER A 95 -6.39 -5.46 -1.30
C SER A 95 -7.10 -4.41 -0.44
N MET A 96 -7.37 -4.69 0.84
CA MET A 96 -7.96 -3.73 1.77
C MET A 96 -7.05 -2.53 2.04
N PHE A 97 -5.72 -2.65 1.94
CA PHE A 97 -4.82 -1.50 2.01
C PHE A 97 -5.12 -0.45 0.93
N PHE A 98 -5.45 -0.91 -0.28
CA PHE A 98 -5.87 -0.02 -1.36
C PHE A 98 -7.23 0.61 -1.07
N GLY A 99 -8.19 -0.21 -0.62
CA GLY A 99 -9.54 0.25 -0.28
C GLY A 99 -9.53 1.33 0.82
N VAL A 100 -8.76 1.14 1.88
CA VAL A 100 -8.60 2.12 2.96
C VAL A 100 -8.00 3.43 2.44
N GLY A 101 -6.97 3.36 1.60
CA GLY A 101 -6.37 4.55 0.99
C GLY A 101 -7.37 5.38 0.18
N VAL A 102 -8.18 4.71 -0.65
CA VAL A 102 -9.22 5.35 -1.48
C VAL A 102 -10.30 6.00 -0.63
N ILE A 103 -10.82 5.29 0.38
CA ILE A 103 -11.86 5.82 1.29
C ILE A 103 -11.34 7.04 2.05
N TRP A 104 -10.11 6.96 2.57
CA TRP A 104 -9.53 8.07 3.32
C TRP A 104 -9.27 9.29 2.45
N THR A 105 -9.04 9.07 1.15
CA THR A 105 -8.90 10.15 0.18
C THR A 105 -10.23 10.85 -0.08
N ALA A 106 -11.33 10.10 -0.15
CA ALA A 106 -12.66 10.68 -0.24
C ALA A 106 -12.97 11.57 0.99
N VAL A 107 -12.69 11.06 2.20
CA VAL A 107 -12.87 11.83 3.45
C VAL A 107 -11.97 13.07 3.49
N GLY A 108 -10.72 12.94 3.05
CA GLY A 108 -9.78 14.07 3.01
C GLY A 108 -10.18 15.15 2.01
N MET A 109 -10.76 14.78 0.86
CA MET A 109 -11.30 15.74 -0.10
C MET A 109 -12.59 16.40 0.39
N GLU A 110 -13.48 15.63 1.03
CA GLU A 110 -14.71 16.14 1.63
C GLU A 110 -14.40 17.20 2.71
N THR A 111 -13.50 16.86 3.63
CA THR A 111 -13.07 17.78 4.72
C THR A 111 -12.39 19.03 4.18
N ALA A 112 -11.52 18.89 3.17
CA ALA A 112 -10.89 20.03 2.50
C ALA A 112 -11.92 20.96 1.85
N LEU A 113 -12.94 20.39 1.20
CA LEU A 113 -13.98 21.17 0.54
C LEU A 113 -14.88 21.88 1.56
N MET A 114 -15.30 21.20 2.63
CA MET A 114 -16.07 21.82 3.73
C MET A 114 -15.31 22.99 4.35
N GLN A 115 -14.01 22.81 4.62
CA GLN A 115 -13.19 23.87 5.21
C GLN A 115 -12.97 25.05 4.26
N ALA A 116 -12.86 24.79 2.96
CA ALA A 116 -12.80 25.84 1.94
C ALA A 116 -14.12 26.63 1.85
N LEU A 117 -15.27 25.94 1.93
CA LEU A 117 -16.62 26.53 1.88
C LEU A 117 -17.01 27.29 3.15
N ASP A 118 -16.69 26.77 4.34
CA ASP A 118 -16.97 27.45 5.62
C ASP A 118 -16.23 28.78 5.72
N GLY A 119 -15.01 28.84 5.20
CA GLY A 119 -14.23 30.08 5.10
C GLY A 119 -14.80 31.10 4.10
N ILE A 120 -15.77 30.72 3.27
CA ILE A 120 -16.53 31.63 2.37
C ILE A 120 -17.80 32.13 3.10
N ASN A 121 -18.49 31.25 3.83
CA ASN A 121 -19.74 31.57 4.52
C ASN A 121 -19.56 32.49 5.76
N GLN A 122 -18.39 32.49 6.40
CA GLN A 122 -18.12 33.33 7.58
C GLN A 122 -17.55 34.72 7.23
N GLY A 123 -17.19 34.97 5.96
CA GLY A 123 -16.58 36.21 5.49
C GLY A 123 -17.42 36.87 4.39
N GLN A 124 -18.57 37.44 4.76
CA GLN A 124 -19.53 38.11 3.87
C GLN A 124 -18.94 39.31 3.09
N GLU A 125 -17.67 39.70 3.31
CA GLU A 125 -17.01 40.82 2.61
C GLU A 125 -15.85 40.42 1.68
N ALA A 126 -15.39 39.17 1.69
CA ALA A 126 -14.14 38.76 0.99
C ALA A 126 -14.36 38.04 -0.37
N ILE A 127 -15.60 37.90 -0.83
CA ILE A 127 -15.91 37.18 -2.09
C ILE A 127 -15.41 37.95 -3.33
N ALA A 128 -15.19 39.26 -3.22
CA ALA A 128 -14.69 40.07 -4.33
C ALA A 128 -13.16 39.97 -4.55
N GLU A 129 -12.38 39.50 -3.57
CA GLU A 129 -10.90 39.44 -3.65
C GLU A 129 -10.29 38.05 -3.39
N LEU A 130 -11.09 37.00 -3.20
CA LEU A 130 -10.53 35.65 -3.07
C LEU A 130 -10.00 35.18 -4.43
N SER A 131 -8.73 35.45 -4.70
CA SER A 131 -8.03 34.91 -5.86
C SER A 131 -8.14 33.38 -5.87
N ALA A 132 -8.22 32.78 -7.06
CA ALA A 132 -8.28 31.33 -7.23
C ALA A 132 -7.14 30.59 -6.48
N PHE A 133 -6.01 31.28 -6.29
CA PHE A 133 -4.86 30.80 -5.52
C PHE A 133 -5.17 30.68 -4.01
N GLY A 134 -5.89 31.64 -3.42
CA GLY A 134 -6.28 31.58 -2.01
C GLY A 134 -7.28 30.46 -1.70
N LEU A 135 -8.15 30.12 -2.66
CA LEU A 135 -9.03 28.94 -2.54
C LEU A 135 -8.22 27.64 -2.61
N LEU A 136 -7.26 27.56 -3.54
CA LEU A 136 -6.38 26.40 -3.66
C LEU A 136 -5.56 26.18 -2.39
N GLU A 137 -5.00 27.23 -1.81
CA GLU A 137 -4.23 27.15 -0.56
C GLU A 137 -5.09 26.63 0.60
N ARG A 138 -6.36 27.06 0.69
CA ARG A 138 -7.31 26.53 1.68
C ARG A 138 -7.64 25.06 1.45
N LEU A 139 -7.83 24.61 0.21
CA LEU A 139 -8.07 23.20 -0.11
C LEU A 139 -6.84 22.33 0.21
N VAL A 140 -5.64 22.82 -0.14
CA VAL A 140 -4.36 22.18 0.15
C VAL A 140 -4.16 22.02 1.65
N ASN A 141 -4.36 23.10 2.42
CA ASN A 141 -4.25 23.11 3.88
C ASN A 141 -5.41 22.38 4.58
N GLY A 142 -6.56 22.28 3.91
CA GLY A 142 -7.77 21.66 4.44
C GLY A 142 -7.79 20.13 4.39
N GLY A 143 -6.78 19.51 3.78
CA GLY A 143 -6.65 18.04 3.79
C GLY A 143 -6.45 17.39 2.43
N LEU A 144 -6.38 18.16 1.33
CA LEU A 144 -6.16 17.58 0.00
C LEU A 144 -4.79 16.89 -0.13
N LEU A 145 -3.71 17.47 0.40
CA LEU A 145 -2.40 16.80 0.41
C LEU A 145 -2.40 15.54 1.28
N LEU A 146 -3.13 15.60 2.39
CA LEU A 146 -3.30 14.47 3.30
C LEU A 146 -4.01 13.30 2.60
N ALA A 147 -5.09 13.60 1.89
CA ALA A 147 -5.85 12.67 1.07
C ALA A 147 -4.94 11.96 0.05
N LEU A 148 -4.22 12.73 -0.78
CA LEU A 148 -3.32 12.18 -1.80
C LEU A 148 -2.21 11.32 -1.19
N SER A 149 -1.63 11.74 -0.08
CA SER A 149 -0.59 10.96 0.62
C SER A 149 -1.12 9.60 1.08
N THR A 150 -2.35 9.53 1.59
CA THR A 150 -2.94 8.26 2.06
C THR A 150 -3.22 7.26 0.93
N THR A 151 -3.62 7.73 -0.26
CA THR A 151 -3.75 6.85 -1.45
C THR A 151 -2.41 6.32 -1.90
N ILE A 152 -1.38 7.19 -1.99
CA ILE A 152 -0.04 6.77 -2.39
C ILE A 152 0.51 5.74 -1.40
N PHE A 153 0.36 6.00 -0.10
CA PHE A 153 0.79 5.08 0.94
C PHE A 153 0.06 3.74 0.86
N GLY A 154 -1.27 3.74 0.74
CA GLY A 154 -2.06 2.51 0.60
C GLY A 154 -1.67 1.70 -0.65
N GLY A 155 -1.43 2.38 -1.78
CA GLY A 155 -0.96 1.75 -3.02
C GLY A 155 0.42 1.13 -2.86
N VAL A 156 1.41 1.91 -2.42
CA VAL A 156 2.79 1.43 -2.24
C VAL A 156 2.86 0.26 -1.26
N CYS A 157 2.20 0.37 -0.10
CA CYS A 157 2.14 -0.71 0.89
C CYS A 157 1.47 -1.96 0.31
N GLY A 158 0.32 -1.82 -0.37
CA GLY A 158 -0.38 -2.93 -0.99
C GLY A 158 0.47 -3.69 -2.01
N TYR A 159 1.14 -2.98 -2.92
CA TYR A 159 2.04 -3.61 -3.91
C TYR A 159 3.26 -4.24 -3.25
N MET A 160 3.86 -3.57 -2.27
CA MET A 160 5.02 -4.09 -1.55
C MET A 160 4.67 -5.37 -0.78
N PHE A 161 3.53 -5.43 -0.10
CA PHE A 161 3.06 -6.63 0.60
C PHE A 161 2.71 -7.78 -0.34
N ARG A 162 2.17 -7.48 -1.53
CA ARG A 162 1.96 -8.47 -2.59
C ARG A 162 3.27 -9.09 -3.04
N LEU A 163 4.31 -8.27 -3.25
CA LEU A 163 5.63 -8.74 -3.65
C LEU A 163 6.28 -9.56 -2.53
N LEU A 164 6.22 -9.07 -1.28
CA LEU A 164 6.75 -9.78 -0.11
C LEU A 164 6.08 -11.14 0.09
N LYS A 165 4.76 -11.23 -0.12
CA LYS A 165 4.03 -12.51 -0.10
C LYS A 165 4.64 -13.49 -1.09
N VAL A 166 4.83 -13.10 -2.35
CA VAL A 166 5.39 -13.97 -3.40
C VAL A 166 6.79 -14.46 -3.03
N VAL A 167 7.64 -13.55 -2.55
CA VAL A 167 9.03 -13.88 -2.16
C VAL A 167 9.08 -14.83 -0.97
N PHE A 168 8.22 -14.62 0.04
CA PHE A 168 8.27 -15.39 1.28
C PHE A 168 7.49 -16.71 1.24
N LEU A 169 6.37 -16.76 0.53
CA LEU A 169 5.46 -17.91 0.54
C LEU A 169 5.54 -18.75 -0.74
N GLY A 170 5.89 -18.16 -1.90
CA GLY A 170 5.80 -18.83 -3.20
C GLY A 170 6.52 -20.18 -3.27
N LYS A 171 7.78 -20.25 -2.83
CA LYS A 171 8.56 -21.51 -2.88
C LYS A 171 8.05 -22.60 -1.94
N ASN A 172 7.43 -22.23 -0.82
CA ASN A 172 6.92 -23.21 0.12
C ASN A 172 5.55 -23.71 -0.33
N TRP A 173 4.76 -22.80 -0.90
CA TRP A 173 3.46 -23.09 -1.49
C TRP A 173 3.56 -24.08 -2.66
N ASP A 174 4.46 -23.82 -3.62
CA ASP A 174 4.66 -24.69 -4.78
C ASP A 174 5.09 -26.10 -4.35
N ARG A 175 5.98 -26.19 -3.34
CA ARG A 175 6.43 -27.48 -2.80
C ARG A 175 5.29 -28.24 -2.13
N PHE A 176 4.45 -27.54 -1.36
CA PHE A 176 3.30 -28.13 -0.70
C PHE A 176 2.28 -28.68 -1.71
N ILE A 177 1.92 -27.90 -2.74
CA ILE A 177 1.01 -28.37 -3.80
C ILE A 177 1.57 -29.59 -4.53
N LEU A 178 2.87 -29.60 -4.85
CA LEU A 178 3.52 -30.73 -5.53
C LEU A 178 3.62 -31.98 -4.65
N GLN A 179 3.61 -31.82 -3.32
CA GLN A 179 3.58 -32.93 -2.38
C GLN A 179 2.17 -33.50 -2.29
N GLU A 180 1.17 -32.65 -2.11
CA GLU A 180 -0.25 -33.03 -2.06
C GLU A 180 -0.71 -33.72 -3.34
N ALA A 181 -0.31 -33.20 -4.51
CA ALA A 181 -0.59 -33.81 -5.81
C ALA A 181 0.05 -35.21 -5.97
N ARG A 182 1.12 -35.52 -5.22
CA ARG A 182 1.74 -36.85 -5.20
C ARG A 182 1.08 -37.81 -4.23
N THR A 183 0.58 -37.31 -3.10
CA THR A 183 -0.16 -38.14 -2.12
C THR A 183 -1.59 -38.44 -2.56
N HIS A 184 -2.22 -37.56 -3.35
CA HIS A 184 -3.64 -37.68 -3.76
C HIS A 184 -3.86 -37.67 -5.28
N GLY A 185 -2.78 -37.74 -6.08
CA GLY A 185 -2.87 -37.90 -7.53
C GLY A 185 -3.47 -39.26 -7.92
N PRO A 186 -4.12 -39.36 -9.10
CA PRO A 186 -4.82 -40.58 -9.49
C PRO A 186 -3.85 -41.75 -9.47
N ILE A 187 -4.23 -42.80 -8.74
CA ILE A 187 -3.60 -44.11 -8.82
C ILE A 187 -3.54 -44.44 -10.31
N SER A 188 -2.32 -44.53 -10.84
CA SER A 188 -2.06 -45.10 -12.15
C SER A 188 -2.57 -46.54 -12.10
N THR A 189 -3.83 -46.75 -12.47
CA THR A 189 -4.35 -48.06 -12.81
C THR A 189 -3.64 -48.48 -14.09
N ALA A 190 -2.57 -49.25 -13.90
CA ALA A 190 -1.96 -50.09 -14.90
C ALA A 190 -2.96 -51.11 -15.45
#